data_AF-A0A328NQT4-F1
#
_entry.id   AF-A0A328NQT4-F1
#
_cell.length_a   1.000
_cell.length_b   1.000
_cell.length_c   1.000
_cell.angle_alpha   90.00
_cell.angle_beta   90.00
_cell.angle_gamma   90.00
#
_symmetry.space_group_name_H-M   'P 1'
#
loop_
_entity.id
_entity.type
_entity.pdbx_description
1 polymer ?
#
loop_
_entity_poly.entity_id
_entity_poly.type
_entity_poly.pdbx_seq_one_letter_code
_entity_poly.pdbx_strand_id
1 'polypeptide(L)'
;MSELDRLRHAMRATERPDAVLDLATVMREGRRLRTRRRVAGAGAATLATGLAAVVVVVAVGAPGPGAPAPTEHPPPVAVAPPSVGVSPWAEKSLGSTPPPTVGRDEPPPKPLGQIVDSGVRHGAERRVYYFVPVSVPGEPKVSIGLAAGRQAPDGSLNTDILVNDVEGSDRSAGFHQIGYDERFAAPVPTFGYFVGPAKRIIGTVDGRQVDARVAPWSGDKQVLIFWFDPARLTPGERLDGIIARDASGRRL
;
A
#
# COMPACT_ATOMS: atom_id res chain seq x y z
N MET A 1 -10.91 -5.14 -54.23
CA MET A 1 -11.13 -4.54 -52.89
C MET A 1 -10.10 -3.45 -52.68
N SER A 2 -10.51 -2.26 -52.21
CA SER A 2 -9.60 -1.13 -52.00
C SER A 2 -8.95 -1.18 -50.60
N GLU A 3 -7.83 -0.48 -50.40
CA GLU A 3 -7.17 -0.38 -49.09
C GLU A 3 -8.07 0.28 -48.02
N LEU A 4 -8.94 1.21 -48.43
CA LEU A 4 -9.94 1.81 -47.56
C LEU A 4 -10.98 0.79 -47.08
N ASP A 5 -11.32 -0.21 -47.91
CA ASP A 5 -12.22 -1.29 -47.51
C ASP A 5 -11.54 -2.24 -46.53
N ARG A 6 -10.25 -2.54 -46.72
CA ARG A 6 -9.45 -3.31 -45.76
C ARG A 6 -9.32 -2.59 -44.42
N LEU A 7 -9.07 -1.28 -44.43
CA LEU A 7 -8.97 -0.49 -43.21
C LEU A 7 -10.32 -0.42 -42.48
N ARG A 8 -11.43 -0.18 -43.18
CA ARG A 8 -12.77 -0.24 -42.58
C ARG A 8 -13.06 -1.61 -41.98
N HIS A 9 -12.67 -2.67 -42.67
CA HIS A 9 -12.93 -4.02 -42.19
C HIS A 9 -12.11 -4.35 -40.95
N ALA A 10 -10.84 -3.93 -40.90
CA ALA A 10 -9.97 -4.08 -39.74
C ALA A 10 -10.47 -3.27 -38.53
N MET A 11 -10.94 -2.03 -38.73
CA MET A 11 -11.49 -1.20 -37.65
C MET A 11 -12.78 -1.80 -37.07
N ARG A 12 -13.67 -2.33 -37.92
CA ARG A 12 -14.88 -3.03 -37.45
C ARG A 12 -14.60 -4.37 -36.79
N ALA A 13 -13.48 -5.03 -37.10
CA ALA A 13 -13.09 -6.28 -36.44
C ALA A 13 -12.67 -6.06 -34.97
N THR A 14 -12.24 -4.85 -34.60
CA THR A 14 -11.90 -4.49 -33.21
C THR A 14 -13.07 -3.95 -32.40
N GLU A 15 -14.18 -3.57 -33.05
CA GLU A 15 -15.42 -3.22 -32.37
C GLU A 15 -16.08 -4.51 -31.86
N ARG A 16 -15.94 -4.78 -30.56
CA ARG A 16 -16.75 -5.81 -29.90
C ARG A 16 -18.17 -5.27 -29.75
N PRO A 17 -19.19 -5.88 -30.40
CA PRO A 17 -20.58 -5.53 -30.13
C PRO A 17 -20.93 -6.03 -28.72
N ASP A 18 -21.55 -5.17 -27.92
CA ASP A 18 -22.27 -5.52 -26.70
C ASP A 18 -21.49 -6.25 -25.59
N ALA A 19 -20.24 -5.89 -25.35
CA ALA A 19 -19.70 -6.07 -24.01
C ALA A 19 -20.35 -5.02 -23.10
N VAL A 20 -21.51 -5.33 -22.52
CA VAL A 20 -22.09 -4.55 -21.43
C VAL A 20 -20.99 -4.46 -20.37
N LEU A 21 -20.39 -3.28 -20.23
CA LEU A 21 -19.37 -3.03 -19.25
C LEU A 21 -20.04 -3.26 -17.88
N ASP A 22 -19.72 -4.38 -17.23
CA ASP A 22 -20.24 -4.68 -15.91
C ASP A 22 -19.65 -3.68 -14.92
N LEU A 23 -20.38 -2.58 -14.76
CA LEU A 23 -20.00 -1.47 -13.90
C LEU A 23 -19.87 -1.92 -12.45
N ALA A 24 -20.61 -2.95 -12.02
CA ALA A 24 -20.47 -3.50 -10.68
C ALA A 24 -19.13 -4.23 -10.53
N THR A 25 -18.72 -5.02 -11.53
CA THR A 25 -17.39 -5.64 -11.56
C THR A 25 -16.29 -4.57 -11.63
N VAL A 26 -16.36 -3.61 -12.55
CA VAL A 26 -15.37 -2.53 -12.65
C VAL A 26 -15.29 -1.71 -11.36
N MET A 27 -16.43 -1.40 -10.73
CA MET A 27 -16.44 -0.66 -9.47
C MET A 27 -15.95 -1.51 -8.30
N ARG A 28 -16.17 -2.83 -8.30
CA ARG A 28 -15.61 -3.77 -7.31
C ARG A 28 -14.10 -3.86 -7.45
N GLU A 29 -13.57 -3.96 -8.67
CA GLU A 29 -12.13 -3.94 -8.95
C GLU A 29 -11.51 -2.55 -8.67
N GLY A 30 -12.24 -1.48 -8.97
CA GLY A 30 -11.84 -0.11 -8.64
C GLY A 30 -11.89 0.18 -7.14
N ARG A 31 -12.78 -0.47 -6.39
CA ARG A 31 -12.82 -0.42 -4.91
C ARG A 31 -11.69 -1.27 -4.33
N ARG A 32 -11.40 -2.44 -4.91
CA ARG A 32 -10.23 -3.32 -4.64
C ARG A 32 -8.90 -2.55 -4.73
N LEU A 33 -8.71 -1.73 -5.77
CA LEU A 33 -7.54 -0.87 -5.93
C LEU A 33 -7.51 0.31 -4.94
N ARG A 34 -8.67 0.89 -4.60
CA ARG A 34 -8.76 2.01 -3.66
C ARG A 34 -8.52 1.61 -2.20
N THR A 35 -9.00 0.45 -1.77
CA THR A 35 -8.69 -0.07 -0.43
C THR A 35 -7.20 -0.33 -0.28
N ARG A 36 -6.56 -0.91 -1.31
CA ARG A 36 -5.10 -1.08 -1.38
C ARG A 36 -4.33 0.24 -1.29
N ARG A 37 -4.88 1.33 -1.85
CA ARG A 37 -4.26 2.67 -1.82
C ARG A 37 -4.55 3.48 -0.55
N ARG A 38 -5.67 3.24 0.13
CA ARG A 38 -6.06 4.03 1.31
C ARG A 38 -5.22 3.76 2.56
N VAL A 39 -4.59 2.59 2.67
CA VAL A 39 -3.66 2.28 3.77
C VAL A 39 -2.27 2.91 3.53
N ALA A 40 -1.91 3.21 2.28
CA ALA A 40 -0.61 3.77 1.90
C ALA A 40 -0.55 5.32 1.91
N GLY A 41 -1.57 6.00 2.45
CA GLY A 41 -1.74 7.45 2.28
C GLY A 41 -2.06 8.27 3.54
N ALA A 42 -2.05 7.68 4.73
CA ALA A 42 -2.40 8.41 5.95
C ALA A 42 -1.46 8.09 7.11
N GLY A 43 -0.82 9.14 7.64
CA GLY A 43 -0.49 9.23 9.05
C GLY A 43 0.96 8.96 9.43
N ALA A 44 1.75 10.03 9.53
CA ALA A 44 2.71 10.14 10.61
C ALA A 44 1.91 10.14 11.93
N ALA A 45 2.04 9.08 12.73
CA ALA A 45 1.45 9.00 14.06
C ALA A 45 2.57 8.68 15.07
N THR A 46 2.99 9.72 15.79
CA THR A 46 3.89 9.63 16.93
C THR A 46 3.17 8.95 18.09
N LEU A 47 3.60 7.76 18.48
CA LEU A 47 3.28 7.19 19.79
C LEU A 47 4.48 7.37 20.72
N ALA A 48 4.50 8.48 21.45
CA ALA A 48 5.42 8.71 22.55
C ALA A 48 4.89 8.01 23.80
N THR A 49 5.40 6.83 24.11
CA THR A 49 5.29 6.28 25.48
C THR A 49 6.42 6.82 26.32
N GLY A 50 6.06 7.66 27.29
CA GLY A 50 6.98 8.34 28.19
C GLY A 50 7.71 7.40 29.15
N LEU A 51 8.96 7.75 29.42
CA LEU A 51 9.66 7.43 30.66
C LEU A 51 10.33 8.72 31.14
N ALA A 52 9.92 9.16 32.32
CA ALA A 52 10.40 10.34 32.99
C ALA A 52 11.89 10.20 33.34
N ALA A 53 12.70 11.19 32.93
CA ALA A 53 14.00 11.45 33.50
C ALA A 53 14.09 12.94 33.81
N VAL A 54 14.14 13.24 35.11
CA VAL A 54 14.36 14.56 35.69
C VAL A 54 15.73 15.06 35.25
N VAL A 55 15.79 16.18 34.55
CA VAL A 55 17.02 16.97 34.40
C VAL A 55 16.72 18.42 34.77
N VAL A 56 17.28 18.82 35.90
CA VAL A 56 17.34 20.19 36.40
C VAL A 56 18.22 21.00 35.45
N VAL A 57 17.68 22.07 34.86
CA VAL A 57 18.50 23.08 34.17
C VAL A 57 18.45 24.36 34.99
N VAL A 58 19.60 24.69 35.57
CA VAL A 58 19.89 25.97 36.22
C VAL A 58 20.07 27.02 35.12
N ALA A 59 19.24 28.07 35.17
CA ALA A 59 19.33 29.22 34.28
C ALA A 59 20.41 30.21 34.79
N VAL A 60 21.40 30.50 33.95
CA VAL A 60 22.27 31.67 34.08
C VAL A 60 22.42 32.29 32.69
N GLY A 61 22.00 33.55 32.54
CA GLY A 61 22.26 34.31 31.32
C GLY A 61 21.52 35.64 31.24
N ALA A 62 22.24 36.75 31.48
CA ALA A 62 21.96 38.11 31.00
C ALA A 62 23.33 38.82 30.85
N PRO A 63 23.51 39.93 30.09
CA PRO A 63 22.56 40.72 29.28
C PRO A 63 23.00 41.00 27.80
N GLY A 64 22.13 41.68 27.02
CA GLY A 64 22.18 42.01 25.57
C GLY A 64 23.25 43.01 25.09
N PRO A 65 23.01 43.95 24.12
CA PRO A 65 21.77 44.36 23.43
C PRO A 65 21.87 44.49 21.87
N GLY A 66 20.73 44.72 21.20
CA GLY A 66 20.72 45.17 19.79
C GLY A 66 19.34 45.15 19.12
N ALA A 67 18.53 46.16 19.38
CA ALA A 67 17.40 46.56 18.53
C ALA A 67 17.76 47.86 17.80
N PRO A 68 17.20 48.10 16.60
CA PRO A 68 16.08 49.03 16.55
C PRO A 68 14.90 48.55 15.68
N ALA A 69 13.71 49.06 16.04
CA ALA A 69 12.41 48.85 15.40
C ALA A 69 12.17 49.84 14.22
N PRO A 70 10.93 50.07 13.76
CA PRO A 70 10.04 49.22 12.97
C PRO A 70 9.65 49.89 11.62
N THR A 71 9.11 49.15 10.65
CA THR A 71 8.38 49.76 9.52
C THR A 71 7.12 48.95 9.19
N GLU A 72 6.01 49.67 9.19
CA GLU A 72 4.64 49.23 8.96
C GLU A 72 4.29 49.07 7.47
N HIS A 73 3.12 48.42 7.26
CA HIS A 73 2.20 48.41 6.11
C HIS A 73 2.31 47.31 5.02
N PRO A 74 1.19 46.90 4.37
CA PRO A 74 -0.11 46.38 4.85
C PRO A 74 -0.48 45.00 4.22
N PRO A 75 -1.59 44.34 4.62
CA PRO A 75 -2.01 43.02 4.11
C PRO A 75 -2.71 43.04 2.74
N PRO A 76 -2.68 41.93 1.96
CA PRO A 76 -3.36 41.85 0.67
C PRO A 76 -4.88 41.68 0.78
N VAL A 77 -5.55 42.39 -0.12
CA VAL A 77 -7.00 42.61 -0.27
C VAL A 77 -7.72 41.35 -0.76
N ALA A 78 -8.84 41.03 -0.11
CA ALA A 78 -9.82 40.04 -0.55
C ALA A 78 -10.64 40.56 -1.74
N VAL A 79 -10.74 39.77 -2.81
CA VAL A 79 -11.57 40.07 -3.99
C VAL A 79 -12.85 39.26 -3.91
N ALA A 80 -13.99 39.95 -3.81
CA ALA A 80 -15.32 39.39 -4.00
C ALA A 80 -15.76 39.52 -5.47
N PRO A 81 -16.50 38.55 -6.04
CA PRO A 81 -17.22 38.73 -7.30
C PRO A 81 -18.63 39.33 -7.09
N PRO A 82 -19.22 39.96 -8.13
CA PRO A 82 -20.40 40.80 -7.99
C PRO A 82 -21.74 40.04 -7.97
N SER A 83 -22.69 40.61 -7.24
CA SER A 83 -24.11 40.23 -7.18
C SER A 83 -24.88 40.78 -8.39
N VAL A 84 -25.64 39.93 -9.09
CA VAL A 84 -26.70 40.38 -10.02
C VAL A 84 -27.93 39.49 -9.87
N GLY A 85 -29.09 40.10 -9.60
CA GLY A 85 -30.39 39.72 -10.16
C GLY A 85 -31.23 38.67 -9.41
N VAL A 86 -32.31 39.13 -8.78
CA VAL A 86 -33.42 38.32 -8.23
C VAL A 86 -34.50 38.11 -9.31
N SER A 87 -35.00 36.89 -9.48
CA SER A 87 -36.45 36.53 -9.55
C SER A 87 -36.72 35.07 -9.97
N PRO A 88 -37.92 34.50 -9.71
CA PRO A 88 -38.04 33.24 -8.98
C PRO A 88 -38.71 32.11 -9.78
N TRP A 89 -38.27 30.87 -9.56
CA TRP A 89 -39.20 29.75 -9.51
C TRP A 89 -38.67 28.66 -8.58
N ALA A 90 -39.57 28.17 -7.75
CA ALA A 90 -39.35 27.13 -6.77
C ALA A 90 -39.11 25.79 -7.43
N GLU A 91 -38.11 25.04 -6.99
CA GLU A 91 -38.14 23.58 -7.04
C GLU A 91 -37.17 22.97 -6.01
N LYS A 92 -37.78 22.47 -4.93
CA LYS A 92 -37.40 21.28 -4.16
C LYS A 92 -35.94 21.19 -3.69
N SER A 93 -35.71 21.70 -2.48
CA SER A 93 -34.53 21.45 -1.66
C SER A 93 -34.28 19.94 -1.47
N LEU A 94 -33.33 19.38 -2.23
CA LEU A 94 -32.63 18.16 -1.87
C LEU A 94 -31.42 18.60 -1.04
N GLY A 95 -31.43 18.24 0.24
CA GLY A 95 -30.37 18.58 1.18
C GLY A 95 -29.00 18.19 0.64
N SER A 96 -28.10 19.18 0.58
CA SER A 96 -26.68 18.95 0.35
C SER A 96 -26.16 17.95 1.38
N THR A 97 -25.95 16.71 0.93
CA THR A 97 -25.20 15.73 1.69
C THR A 97 -23.78 16.28 1.82
N PRO A 98 -23.23 16.48 3.03
CA PRO A 98 -21.85 16.93 3.17
C PRO A 98 -20.93 15.89 2.48
N PRO A 99 -19.85 16.33 1.81
CA PRO A 99 -18.89 15.41 1.22
C PRO A 99 -18.42 14.42 2.29
N PRO A 100 -18.28 13.12 1.98
CA PRO A 100 -17.86 12.14 2.98
C PRO A 100 -16.52 12.57 3.56
N THR A 101 -16.53 12.94 4.84
CA THR A 101 -15.34 13.14 5.66
C THR A 101 -14.45 11.93 5.46
N VAL A 102 -13.25 12.16 4.92
CA VAL A 102 -12.19 11.16 4.87
C VAL A 102 -11.93 10.76 6.32
N GLY A 103 -12.39 9.57 6.72
CA GLY A 103 -12.09 9.00 8.03
C GLY A 103 -10.58 8.89 8.16
N ARG A 104 -9.99 9.84 8.89
CA ARG A 104 -8.56 9.93 9.21
C ARG A 104 -8.24 9.18 10.51
N ASP A 105 -9.21 8.44 11.06
CA ASP A 105 -9.20 7.93 12.43
C ASP A 105 -9.22 6.40 12.55
N GLU A 106 -9.02 5.63 11.47
CA GLU A 106 -8.83 4.19 11.64
C GLU A 106 -7.37 3.94 12.09
N PRO A 107 -7.14 3.34 13.28
CA PRO A 107 -5.79 3.01 13.72
C PRO A 107 -5.11 2.11 12.68
N PRO A 108 -3.81 2.29 12.40
CA PRO A 108 -3.11 1.40 11.49
C PRO A 108 -3.25 -0.05 11.98
N PRO A 109 -3.54 -1.00 11.07
CA PRO A 109 -3.90 -2.35 11.49
C PRO A 109 -2.72 -3.00 12.22
N LYS A 110 -3.00 -3.49 13.43
CA LYS A 110 -2.00 -4.08 14.32
C LYS A 110 -1.41 -5.36 13.69
N PRO A 111 -0.07 -5.52 13.68
CA PRO A 111 0.55 -6.76 13.23
C PRO A 111 0.03 -7.99 13.97
N LEU A 112 -0.28 -9.04 13.21
CA LEU A 112 -0.57 -10.37 13.71
C LEU A 112 0.73 -11.14 13.86
N GLY A 113 1.17 -11.31 15.11
CA GLY A 113 2.40 -12.02 15.43
C GLY A 113 3.66 -11.17 15.26
N GLN A 114 4.78 -11.83 14.99
CA GLN A 114 6.09 -11.19 14.88
C GLN A 114 6.26 -10.50 13.53
N ILE A 115 6.94 -9.36 13.59
CA ILE A 115 7.38 -8.60 12.42
C ILE A 115 8.71 -9.22 11.93
N VAL A 116 8.77 -9.55 10.65
CA VAL A 116 9.96 -10.14 10.02
C VAL A 116 10.85 -9.04 9.46
N ASP A 117 12.09 -8.94 9.95
CA ASP A 117 13.13 -8.10 9.33
C ASP A 117 13.61 -8.76 8.03
N SER A 118 13.53 -8.01 6.93
CA SER A 118 13.96 -8.49 5.61
C SER A 118 15.47 -8.44 5.42
N GLY A 119 16.19 -7.71 6.28
CA GLY A 119 17.60 -7.34 6.11
C GLY A 119 17.81 -6.13 5.20
N VAL A 120 16.77 -5.65 4.49
CA VAL A 120 16.86 -4.48 3.60
C VAL A 120 16.69 -3.20 4.40
N ARG A 121 17.48 -2.18 4.09
CA ARG A 121 17.48 -0.86 4.76
C ARG A 121 17.10 0.25 3.79
N HIS A 122 16.42 1.27 4.31
CA HIS A 122 16.05 2.51 3.62
C HIS A 122 16.40 3.69 4.53
N GLY A 123 17.62 4.22 4.39
CA GLY A 123 18.16 5.17 5.37
C GLY A 123 18.25 4.52 6.77
N ALA A 124 17.66 5.18 7.77
CA ALA A 124 17.59 4.65 9.14
C ALA A 124 16.47 3.61 9.34
N GLU A 125 15.54 3.51 8.39
CA GLU A 125 14.42 2.59 8.48
C GLU A 125 14.81 1.21 7.93
N ARG A 126 14.18 0.17 8.48
CA ARG A 126 14.31 -1.19 7.97
C ARG A 126 13.05 -1.66 7.27
N ARG A 127 13.20 -2.37 6.16
CA ARG A 127 12.11 -3.04 5.46
C ARG A 127 11.68 -4.26 6.28
N VAL A 128 10.39 -4.33 6.54
CA VAL A 128 9.78 -5.42 7.33
C VAL A 128 8.57 -6.01 6.61
N TYR A 129 8.26 -7.25 6.94
CA TYR A 129 7.05 -7.95 6.52
C TYR A 129 6.27 -8.43 7.72
N TYR A 130 4.95 -8.26 7.69
CA TYR A 130 4.07 -8.69 8.78
C TYR A 130 2.66 -8.94 8.26
N PHE A 131 1.94 -9.84 8.92
CA PHE A 131 0.52 -10.02 8.63
C PHE A 131 -0.31 -9.02 9.41
N VAL A 132 -1.46 -8.63 8.87
CA VAL A 132 -2.46 -7.79 9.51
C VAL A 132 -3.85 -8.41 9.31
N PRO A 133 -4.83 -8.12 10.19
CA PRO A 133 -6.20 -8.53 9.94
C PRO A 133 -6.75 -7.78 8.71
N VAL A 134 -7.52 -8.48 7.89
CA VAL A 134 -8.30 -7.87 6.80
C VAL A 134 -9.72 -8.42 6.82
N SER A 135 -10.65 -7.67 6.23
CA SER A 135 -12.01 -8.13 5.98
C SER A 135 -12.34 -7.91 4.51
N VAL A 136 -12.69 -8.98 3.82
CA VAL A 136 -13.11 -8.94 2.42
C VAL A 136 -14.61 -9.26 2.36
N PRO A 137 -15.46 -8.33 1.88
CA PRO A 137 -16.89 -8.56 1.79
C PRO A 137 -17.23 -9.80 0.95
N GLY A 138 -18.01 -10.71 1.53
CA GLY A 138 -18.40 -11.97 0.89
C GLY A 138 -17.37 -13.10 1.02
N GLU A 139 -16.19 -12.82 1.58
CA GLU A 139 -15.06 -13.77 1.63
C GLU A 139 -14.55 -13.93 3.07
N PRO A 140 -15.34 -14.55 3.97
CA PRO A 140 -15.00 -14.65 5.39
C PRO A 140 -13.76 -15.50 5.68
N LYS A 141 -13.32 -16.30 4.70
CA LYS A 141 -12.09 -17.11 4.79
C LYS A 141 -10.83 -16.33 4.34
N VAL A 142 -11.01 -15.06 3.99
CA VAL A 142 -9.93 -14.08 3.79
C VAL A 142 -9.95 -13.09 4.97
N SER A 143 -9.08 -13.38 5.91
CA SER A 143 -8.93 -12.79 7.24
C SER A 143 -7.56 -12.14 7.47
N ILE A 144 -6.56 -12.45 6.64
CA ILE A 144 -5.21 -11.88 6.73
C ILE A 144 -4.73 -11.23 5.43
N GLY A 145 -3.93 -10.19 5.59
CA GLY A 145 -3.14 -9.59 4.52
C GLY A 145 -1.67 -9.51 4.91
N LEU A 146 -0.78 -9.67 3.94
CA LEU A 146 0.66 -9.49 4.11
C LEU A 146 1.03 -8.05 3.78
N ALA A 147 1.58 -7.35 4.76
CA ALA A 147 2.10 -6.02 4.62
C ALA A 147 3.61 -6.06 4.35
N ALA A 148 4.06 -5.23 3.40
CA ALA A 148 5.42 -4.74 3.32
C ALA A 148 5.45 -3.32 3.88
N GLY A 149 6.27 -3.12 4.91
CA GLY A 149 6.38 -1.83 5.59
C GLY A 149 7.83 -1.42 5.84
N ARG A 150 8.00 -0.25 6.42
CA ARG A 150 9.27 0.25 6.96
C ARG A 150 9.10 0.47 8.46
N GLN A 151 10.11 0.07 9.22
CA GLN A 151 10.16 0.31 10.65
C GLN A 151 11.30 1.28 10.96
N ALA A 152 11.00 2.39 11.61
CA ALA A 152 12.00 3.33 12.07
C ALA A 152 12.71 2.82 13.36
N PRO A 153 13.85 3.41 13.75
CA PRO A 153 14.60 2.98 14.93
C PRO A 153 13.80 3.05 16.25
N ASP A 154 12.80 3.93 16.33
CA ASP A 154 11.89 4.05 17.47
C ASP A 154 10.80 2.96 17.51
N GLY A 155 10.78 2.07 16.52
CA GLY A 155 9.82 0.99 16.39
C GLY A 155 8.54 1.35 15.64
N SER A 156 8.35 2.62 15.26
CA SER A 156 7.20 3.06 14.48
C SER A 156 7.14 2.36 13.11
N LEU A 157 5.92 2.00 12.70
CA LEU A 157 5.68 1.24 11.47
C LEU A 157 4.95 2.09 10.44
N ASN A 158 5.52 2.13 9.23
CA ASN A 158 4.87 2.68 8.05
C ASN A 158 4.54 1.53 7.09
N THR A 159 3.27 1.39 6.72
CA THR A 159 2.83 0.36 5.76
C THR A 159 2.91 0.93 4.34
N ASP A 160 3.75 0.35 3.50
CA ASP A 160 3.86 0.78 2.10
C ASP A 160 2.86 0.06 1.21
N ILE A 161 2.80 -1.26 1.34
CA ILE A 161 2.00 -2.13 0.50
C ILE A 161 1.32 -3.17 1.38
N LEU A 162 0.01 -3.36 1.16
CA LEU A 162 -0.76 -4.46 1.74
C LEU A 162 -1.31 -5.32 0.60
N VAL A 163 -0.98 -6.60 0.62
CA VAL A 163 -1.54 -7.61 -0.30
C VAL A 163 -2.37 -8.62 0.47
N ASN A 164 -3.52 -8.99 -0.09
CA ASN A 164 -4.40 -9.99 0.46
C ASN A 164 -5.15 -10.67 -0.68
N ASP A 165 -5.53 -11.93 -0.45
CA ASP A 165 -6.45 -12.61 -1.35
C ASP A 165 -7.77 -11.85 -1.41
N VAL A 166 -8.53 -12.09 -2.48
CA VAL A 166 -9.80 -11.38 -2.70
C VAL A 166 -10.97 -12.33 -2.87
N GLU A 167 -10.69 -13.63 -2.85
CA GLU A 167 -11.65 -14.72 -2.96
C GLU A 167 -11.05 -15.99 -2.34
N GLY A 168 -11.90 -16.94 -1.96
CA GLY A 168 -11.46 -18.24 -1.48
C GLY A 168 -10.96 -18.18 -0.04
N SER A 169 -9.77 -18.73 0.22
CA SER A 169 -9.20 -18.77 1.57
C SER A 169 -7.71 -18.45 1.58
N ASP A 170 -7.32 -17.58 2.51
CA ASP A 170 -5.93 -17.18 2.79
C ASP A 170 -5.06 -18.27 3.42
N ARG A 171 -5.63 -19.46 3.66
CA ARG A 171 -4.95 -20.68 4.13
C ARG A 171 -5.01 -21.84 3.16
N SER A 172 -5.44 -21.61 1.92
CA SER A 172 -5.36 -22.65 0.88
C SER A 172 -3.90 -23.01 0.62
N ALA A 173 -3.59 -24.25 0.23
CA ALA A 173 -2.20 -24.59 -0.07
C ALA A 173 -1.71 -23.88 -1.34
N GLY A 174 -0.45 -23.43 -1.35
CA GLY A 174 0.19 -22.84 -2.53
C GLY A 174 0.65 -21.39 -2.34
N PHE A 175 0.87 -20.70 -3.47
CA PHE A 175 1.29 -19.30 -3.49
C PHE A 175 0.11 -18.36 -3.37
N HIS A 176 0.28 -17.35 -2.52
CA HIS A 176 -0.68 -16.27 -2.34
C HIS A 176 -0.05 -14.93 -2.69
N GLN A 177 -0.89 -14.07 -3.30
CA GLN A 177 -0.62 -12.73 -3.85
C GLN A 177 0.85 -12.27 -3.82
N ILE A 178 1.44 -12.12 -5.00
CA ILE A 178 2.79 -11.56 -5.15
C ILE A 178 2.66 -10.04 -5.28
N GLY A 179 3.21 -9.33 -4.29
CA GLY A 179 3.36 -7.88 -4.33
C GLY A 179 4.55 -7.50 -5.21
N TYR A 180 4.30 -6.61 -6.16
CA TYR A 180 5.33 -5.91 -6.94
C TYR A 180 5.17 -4.43 -6.70
N ASP A 181 6.26 -3.70 -6.76
CA ASP A 181 6.21 -2.25 -6.80
C ASP A 181 7.05 -1.68 -7.94
N GLU A 182 6.41 -0.84 -8.75
CA GLU A 182 7.05 -0.05 -9.80
C GLU A 182 6.91 1.47 -9.51
N ARG A 183 6.27 1.90 -8.40
CA ARG A 183 5.72 3.26 -8.27
C ARG A 183 5.91 3.96 -6.92
N PHE A 184 6.50 3.36 -5.88
CA PHE A 184 6.84 4.10 -4.64
C PHE A 184 8.28 4.61 -4.63
N ALA A 185 8.52 5.68 -3.85
CA ALA A 185 9.83 6.33 -3.71
C ALA A 185 10.91 5.41 -3.11
N ALA A 186 10.52 4.34 -2.43
CA ALA A 186 11.40 3.29 -1.91
C ALA A 186 10.98 1.95 -2.51
N PRO A 187 11.77 1.38 -3.44
CA PRO A 187 11.37 0.17 -4.16
C PRO A 187 11.14 -1.00 -3.20
N VAL A 188 9.99 -1.67 -3.32
CA VAL A 188 9.66 -2.84 -2.51
C VAL A 188 10.13 -4.11 -3.24
N PRO A 189 10.94 -4.96 -2.59
CA PRO A 189 11.33 -6.24 -3.19
C PRO A 189 10.10 -7.10 -3.45
N THR A 190 10.07 -7.83 -4.56
CA THR A 190 9.01 -8.80 -4.87
C THR A 190 8.82 -9.74 -3.68
N PHE A 191 7.58 -9.84 -3.18
CA PHE A 191 7.26 -10.55 -1.95
C PHE A 191 5.89 -11.21 -2.01
N GLY A 192 5.66 -12.16 -1.12
CA GLY A 192 4.38 -12.84 -0.98
C GLY A 192 4.41 -13.82 0.18
N TYR A 193 3.41 -14.71 0.25
CA TYR A 193 3.45 -15.84 1.16
C TYR A 193 3.05 -17.15 0.49
N PHE A 194 3.55 -18.25 1.04
CA PHE A 194 3.26 -19.61 0.61
C PHE A 194 2.67 -20.39 1.78
N VAL A 195 1.65 -21.20 1.53
CA VAL A 195 1.05 -22.08 2.53
C VAL A 195 1.42 -23.52 2.18
N GLY A 196 2.21 -24.15 3.05
CA GLY A 196 2.62 -25.54 2.93
C GLY A 196 4.08 -25.80 3.31
N PRO A 197 4.59 -27.02 3.10
CA PRO A 197 5.87 -27.49 3.65
C PRO A 197 7.09 -27.05 2.82
N ALA A 198 7.05 -25.88 2.18
CA ALA A 198 8.16 -25.41 1.37
C ALA A 198 9.40 -25.14 2.24
N LYS A 199 10.56 -25.51 1.72
CA LYS A 199 11.88 -25.17 2.29
C LYS A 199 12.63 -24.18 1.42
N ARG A 200 12.27 -24.09 0.14
CA ARG A 200 12.88 -23.18 -0.81
C ARG A 200 11.83 -22.63 -1.74
N ILE A 201 11.90 -21.34 -2.01
CA ILE A 201 11.08 -20.65 -3.00
C ILE A 201 12.03 -20.03 -4.01
N ILE A 202 11.77 -20.29 -5.29
CA ILE A 202 12.67 -19.94 -6.40
C ILE A 202 11.85 -19.16 -7.43
N GLY A 203 12.31 -17.96 -7.75
CA GLY A 203 11.82 -17.14 -8.85
C GLY A 203 12.65 -17.40 -10.12
N THR A 204 12.05 -17.22 -11.28
CA THR A 204 12.73 -17.23 -12.58
C THR A 204 12.63 -15.84 -13.20
N VAL A 205 13.74 -15.33 -13.72
CA VAL A 205 13.80 -14.05 -14.44
C VAL A 205 14.83 -14.17 -15.56
N ASP A 206 14.42 -13.88 -16.80
CA ASP A 206 15.27 -14.00 -17.99
C ASP A 206 15.94 -15.39 -18.10
N GLY A 207 15.20 -16.44 -17.70
CA GLY A 207 15.70 -17.83 -17.66
C GLY A 207 16.66 -18.15 -16.50
N ARG A 208 17.03 -17.18 -15.66
CA ARG A 208 17.86 -17.36 -14.47
C ARG A 208 17.01 -17.62 -13.23
N GLN A 209 17.45 -18.57 -12.40
CA GLN A 209 16.82 -18.85 -11.11
C GLN A 209 17.38 -17.95 -10.00
N VAL A 210 16.49 -17.43 -9.15
CA VAL A 210 16.81 -16.60 -7.99
C VAL A 210 16.13 -17.19 -6.77
N ASP A 211 16.88 -17.38 -5.69
CA ASP A 211 16.31 -17.82 -4.42
C ASP A 211 15.66 -16.66 -3.67
N ALA A 212 14.44 -16.89 -3.19
CA ALA A 212 13.82 -16.03 -2.21
C ALA A 212 14.39 -16.32 -0.82
N ARG A 213 14.44 -15.27 0.01
CA ARG A 213 14.48 -15.41 1.46
C ARG A 213 13.12 -15.92 1.93
N VAL A 214 13.12 -16.75 2.96
CA VAL A 214 11.90 -17.34 3.52
C VAL A 214 11.92 -17.22 5.03
N ALA A 215 10.80 -16.82 5.63
CA ALA A 215 10.61 -16.78 7.07
C ALA A 215 9.24 -17.38 7.45
N PRO A 216 9.17 -18.30 8.43
CA PRO A 216 7.90 -18.82 8.89
C PRO A 216 7.18 -17.78 9.73
N TRP A 217 5.89 -17.59 9.46
CA TRP A 217 5.06 -16.73 10.27
C TRP A 217 4.96 -17.27 11.71
N SER A 218 4.83 -16.38 12.69
CA SER A 218 4.70 -16.78 14.10
C SER A 218 3.30 -17.28 14.45
N GLY A 219 2.26 -16.84 13.73
CA GLY A 219 0.88 -17.25 13.97
C GLY A 219 0.55 -18.65 13.42
N ASP A 220 1.19 -19.04 12.32
CA ASP A 220 1.07 -20.36 11.71
C ASP A 220 2.38 -20.70 10.97
N LYS A 221 3.01 -21.80 11.36
CA LYS A 221 4.30 -22.24 10.79
C LYS A 221 4.18 -22.89 9.41
N GLN A 222 2.97 -23.20 8.96
CA GLN A 222 2.71 -23.60 7.57
C GLN A 222 2.71 -22.42 6.61
N VAL A 223 2.62 -21.19 7.14
CA VAL A 223 2.59 -19.96 6.35
C VAL A 223 3.99 -19.37 6.32
N LEU A 224 4.56 -19.29 5.13
CA LEU A 224 5.92 -18.82 4.90
C LEU A 224 5.86 -17.49 4.16
N ILE A 225 6.40 -16.44 4.77
CA ILE A 225 6.66 -15.18 4.10
C ILE A 225 7.90 -15.36 3.23
N PHE A 226 7.86 -14.90 2.00
CA PHE A 226 9.01 -14.89 1.12
C PHE A 226 9.23 -13.52 0.47
N TRP A 227 10.49 -13.20 0.19
CA TRP A 227 10.87 -12.02 -0.56
C TRP A 227 12.17 -12.27 -1.34
N PHE A 228 12.31 -11.60 -2.47
CA PHE A 228 13.54 -11.65 -3.25
C PHE A 228 14.49 -10.56 -2.80
N ASP A 229 15.75 -10.92 -2.60
CA ASP A 229 16.79 -9.99 -2.17
C ASP A 229 17.03 -8.94 -3.29
N PRO A 230 16.89 -7.62 -3.02
CA PRO A 230 17.15 -6.57 -4.00
C PRO A 230 18.54 -6.62 -4.64
N ALA A 231 19.52 -7.24 -3.96
CA ALA A 231 20.84 -7.46 -4.52
C ALA A 231 20.89 -8.56 -5.60
N ARG A 232 19.81 -9.35 -5.76
CA ARG A 232 19.73 -10.50 -6.69
C ARG A 232 18.61 -10.38 -7.72
N LEU A 233 17.57 -9.62 -7.40
CA LEU A 233 16.44 -9.30 -8.28
C LEU A 233 16.12 -7.82 -8.10
N THR A 234 16.14 -7.05 -9.18
CA THR A 234 15.84 -5.63 -9.10
C THR A 234 14.37 -5.45 -8.67
N PRO A 235 14.06 -4.61 -7.67
CA PRO A 235 12.68 -4.34 -7.31
C PRO A 235 11.85 -3.86 -8.51
N GLY A 236 10.64 -4.40 -8.66
CA GLY A 236 9.76 -4.13 -9.79
C GLY A 236 10.01 -5.03 -11.02
N GLU A 237 11.13 -5.75 -11.06
CA GLU A 237 11.38 -6.76 -12.07
C GLU A 237 10.40 -7.92 -11.92
N ARG A 238 9.68 -8.23 -13.00
CA ARG A 238 8.67 -9.28 -12.99
C ARG A 238 9.34 -10.63 -13.11
N LEU A 239 8.84 -11.57 -12.32
CA LEU A 239 9.25 -12.97 -12.42
C LEU A 239 8.47 -13.65 -13.56
N ASP A 240 9.18 -14.43 -14.37
CA ASP A 240 8.60 -15.33 -15.38
C ASP A 240 7.91 -16.54 -14.74
N GLY A 241 8.28 -16.86 -13.50
CA GLY A 241 7.68 -17.94 -12.75
C GLY A 241 8.20 -18.02 -11.32
N ILE A 242 7.41 -18.63 -10.45
CA ILE A 242 7.80 -18.92 -9.07
C ILE A 242 7.45 -20.38 -8.75
N ILE A 243 8.35 -21.06 -8.05
CA ILE A 243 8.16 -22.45 -7.62
C ILE A 243 8.54 -22.62 -6.16
N ALA A 244 7.84 -23.51 -5.47
CA ALA A 244 8.16 -23.95 -4.12
C ALA A 244 8.73 -25.37 -4.18
N ARG A 245 9.70 -25.66 -3.31
CA ARG A 245 10.26 -27.00 -3.16
C ARG A 245 10.24 -27.42 -1.70
N ASP A 246 9.91 -28.68 -1.46
CA ASP A 246 10.00 -29.29 -0.14
C ASP A 246 11.45 -29.62 0.26
N ALA A 247 11.65 -30.22 1.43
CA ALA A 247 12.97 -30.58 1.96
C ALA A 247 13.72 -31.60 1.07
N SER A 248 13.01 -32.39 0.27
CA SER A 248 13.59 -33.35 -0.67
C SER A 248 13.92 -32.73 -2.04
N GLY A 249 13.59 -31.45 -2.23
CA GLY A 249 13.76 -30.74 -3.50
C GLY A 249 12.62 -30.98 -4.50
N ARG A 250 11.58 -31.74 -4.13
CA ARG A 250 10.41 -31.96 -4.98
C ARG A 250 9.59 -30.67 -5.08
N ARG A 251 9.09 -30.37 -6.29
CA ARG A 251 8.20 -29.24 -6.53
C ARG A 251 6.86 -29.47 -5.83
N LEU A 252 6.39 -28.45 -5.13
CA LEU A 252 5.06 -28.38 -4.51
C LEU A 252 4.09 -27.65 -5.44
#